data_AF-A0A9N7VG61-F1
#
_entry.id   AF-A0A9N7VG61-F1
#
_cell.length_a   1.000
_cell.length_b   1.000
_cell.length_c   1.000
_cell.angle_alpha   90.00
_cell.angle_beta   90.00
_cell.angle_gamma   90.00
#
_symmetry.space_group_name_H-M   'P 1'
#
loop_
_entity.id
_entity.type
_entity.pdbx_description
1 polymer ?
#
loop_
_entity_poly.entity_id
_entity_poly.type
_entity_poly.pdbx_seq_one_letter_code
_entity_poly.pdbx_strand_id
1 'polypeptide(L)'
;MKMSGHRFLWSGLKPWTSGRSRWLRPVHGVVSGRGPASFYSSSPKVCIVGSGPAGFYTAQHLIKARQDIEVDFYERLPVPFGLVRFGVAPDHPEVKNVINTFTQTANHSRCSFYGNVNVGKDVSVKELQEAYHAVILSYGAEGNRSLGVPGEDLAGVHSAKDFVGWYNGLPSLRQLSPDLSCETAVILGQGNVALDVARVLLSPVDILKKTDITKPALEALGREPRPQGADSWQKRTGTSGLHNQGA
;
A
#
# COMPACT_ATOMS: atom_id res chain seq x y z
N MET A 1 -24.19 37.40 11.69
CA MET A 1 -23.00 37.29 12.56
C MET A 1 -21.88 36.67 11.74
N LYS A 2 -20.87 37.47 11.33
CA LYS A 2 -19.66 37.03 10.64
C LYS A 2 -18.59 36.74 11.69
N MET A 3 -17.97 35.56 11.66
CA MET A 3 -16.57 35.26 12.04
C MET A 3 -16.21 33.92 11.39
N SER A 4 -15.28 33.88 10.42
CA SER A 4 -13.86 33.45 10.60
C SER A 4 -13.76 31.94 10.92
N GLY A 5 -13.10 31.07 10.16
CA GLY A 5 -12.01 31.22 9.21
C GLY A 5 -11.05 30.06 9.45
N HIS A 6 -11.20 28.95 8.73
CA HIS A 6 -10.20 27.88 8.68
C HIS A 6 -9.87 27.56 7.22
N ARG A 7 -8.70 28.04 6.78
CA ARG A 7 -8.05 27.63 5.53
C ARG A 7 -7.58 26.19 5.70
N PHE A 8 -8.24 25.26 5.04
CA PHE A 8 -7.70 23.93 4.78
C PHE A 8 -6.68 24.00 3.63
N LEU A 9 -5.44 23.66 3.94
CA LEU A 9 -4.34 23.48 2.99
C LEU A 9 -4.51 22.14 2.26
N TRP A 10 -5.28 22.15 1.17
CA TRP A 10 -5.22 21.11 0.12
C TRP A 10 -5.37 21.79 -1.25
N SER A 11 -4.38 22.62 -1.62
CA SER A 11 -4.24 23.17 -2.96
C SER A 11 -2.95 22.63 -3.57
N GLY A 12 -3.01 21.46 -4.20
CA GLY A 12 -1.84 20.86 -4.84
C GLY A 12 -2.10 19.62 -5.70
N LEU A 13 -3.20 18.90 -5.49
CA LEU A 13 -3.57 17.78 -6.36
C LEU A 13 -4.51 18.27 -7.45
N LYS A 14 -3.96 18.55 -8.63
CA LYS A 14 -4.78 18.77 -9.83
C LYS A 14 -5.48 17.45 -10.19
N PRO A 15 -6.81 17.44 -10.37
CA PRO A 15 -7.51 16.31 -10.97
C PRO A 15 -7.00 16.14 -12.40
N TRP A 16 -6.49 14.96 -12.72
CA TRP A 16 -6.10 14.59 -14.08
C TRP A 16 -7.37 14.41 -14.90
N THR A 17 -7.73 15.41 -15.70
CA THR A 17 -8.75 15.29 -16.75
C THR A 17 -8.11 15.56 -18.12
N SER A 18 -8.51 14.69 -19.04
CA SER A 18 -8.21 14.59 -20.47
C SER A 18 -7.59 15.79 -21.20
N GLY A 19 -6.53 15.51 -21.98
CA GLY A 19 -6.27 16.23 -23.23
C GLY A 19 -4.81 16.54 -23.52
N ARG A 20 -4.12 15.63 -24.21
CA ARG A 20 -3.31 15.90 -25.43
C ARG A 20 -2.63 14.60 -25.87
N SER A 21 -3.29 13.91 -26.79
CA SER A 21 -2.68 12.94 -27.69
C SER A 21 -1.58 13.63 -28.48
N ARG A 22 -0.32 13.30 -28.19
CA ARG A 22 0.83 13.69 -29.00
C ARG A 22 1.57 12.43 -29.37
N TRP A 23 1.14 11.70 -30.40
CA TRP A 23 1.99 10.80 -31.22
C TRP A 23 1.27 10.40 -32.51
N LEU A 24 1.34 11.26 -33.53
CA LEU A 24 1.40 10.85 -34.94
C LEU A 24 2.40 11.81 -35.61
N ARG A 25 3.60 11.34 -35.92
CA ARG A 25 4.50 12.03 -36.87
C ARG A 25 4.54 11.19 -38.14
N PRO A 26 4.28 11.76 -39.33
CA PRO A 26 4.39 11.04 -40.59
C PRO A 26 5.85 10.72 -40.88
N VAL A 27 6.13 9.45 -41.23
CA VAL A 27 7.44 9.02 -41.68
C VAL A 27 7.46 9.10 -43.20
N HIS A 28 7.84 10.24 -43.79
CA HIS A 28 8.35 10.31 -45.17
C HIS A 28 9.29 11.50 -45.30
N GLY A 29 10.59 11.22 -45.35
CA GLY A 29 11.65 12.18 -45.63
C GLY A 29 12.80 11.46 -46.31
N VAL A 30 12.99 11.74 -47.59
CA VAL A 30 14.07 11.20 -48.45
C VAL A 30 15.43 11.56 -47.84
N VAL A 31 16.29 10.57 -47.65
CA VAL A 31 17.65 10.77 -47.11
C VAL A 31 18.64 10.95 -48.26
N SER A 32 19.22 12.15 -48.36
CA SER A 32 20.49 12.38 -49.06
C SER A 32 21.45 13.15 -48.15
N GLY A 33 22.55 12.53 -47.74
CA GLY A 33 23.62 13.23 -47.03
C GLY A 33 24.48 12.31 -46.17
N ARG A 34 25.73 12.08 -46.60
CA ARG A 34 26.78 11.41 -45.82
C ARG A 34 27.24 12.34 -44.68
N GLY A 35 26.86 12.02 -43.45
CA GLY A 35 27.50 12.49 -42.21
C GLY A 35 27.84 11.27 -41.35
N PRO A 36 28.81 11.36 -40.41
CA PRO A 36 29.08 10.25 -39.51
C PRO A 36 27.80 9.91 -38.75
N ALA A 37 27.41 8.65 -38.78
CA ALA A 37 26.19 8.17 -38.14
C ALA A 37 26.22 8.56 -36.66
N SER A 38 25.39 9.54 -36.28
CA SER A 38 24.99 9.69 -34.89
C SER A 38 24.24 8.40 -34.55
N PHE A 39 24.91 7.52 -33.81
CA PHE A 39 24.18 6.53 -33.03
C PHE A 39 23.25 7.35 -32.14
N TYR A 40 21.96 7.39 -32.48
CA TYR A 40 20.94 7.80 -31.53
C TYR A 40 21.08 6.81 -30.37
N SER A 41 21.86 7.15 -29.35
CA SER A 41 21.80 6.42 -28.09
C SER A 41 20.43 6.74 -27.51
N SER A 42 19.43 5.93 -27.88
CA SER A 42 18.13 5.99 -27.24
C SER A 42 18.37 5.79 -25.75
N SER A 43 17.98 6.78 -24.95
CA SER A 43 17.97 6.69 -23.49
C SER A 43 17.42 5.31 -23.08
N PRO A 44 18.16 4.51 -22.29
CA PRO A 44 17.68 3.21 -21.88
C PRO A 44 16.36 3.37 -21.12
N LYS A 45 15.34 2.67 -21.59
CA LYS A 45 14.00 2.63 -21.00
C LYS A 45 13.80 1.36 -20.21
N VAL A 46 13.46 1.50 -18.94
CA VAL A 46 13.19 0.38 -18.04
C VAL A 46 11.74 0.41 -17.57
N CYS A 47 11.06 -0.71 -17.71
CA CYS A 47 9.73 -0.91 -17.14
C CYS A 47 9.85 -1.58 -15.77
N ILE A 48 9.14 -1.06 -14.78
CA ILE A 48 9.00 -1.64 -13.44
C ILE A 48 7.54 -2.02 -13.22
N VAL A 49 7.28 -3.32 -13.06
CA VAL A 49 5.94 -3.86 -12.79
C VAL A 49 5.73 -3.95 -11.28
N GLY A 50 4.83 -3.13 -10.75
CA GLY A 50 4.58 -2.96 -9.32
C GLY A 50 5.22 -1.69 -8.75
N SER A 51 4.43 -0.89 -8.04
CA SER A 51 4.86 0.39 -7.46
C SER A 51 5.00 0.33 -5.92
N GLY A 52 5.33 -0.85 -5.38
CA GLY A 52 5.69 -1.02 -3.98
C GLY A 52 7.13 -0.59 -3.68
N PRO A 53 7.62 -0.82 -2.44
CA PRO A 53 8.99 -0.50 -2.05
C PRO A 53 10.05 -1.07 -2.98
N ALA A 54 9.91 -2.34 -3.40
CA ALA A 54 10.86 -2.97 -4.30
C ALA A 54 11.03 -2.18 -5.60
N GLY A 55 9.92 -1.85 -6.28
CA GLY A 55 9.94 -1.06 -7.50
C GLY A 55 10.55 0.33 -7.30
N PHE A 56 10.16 1.04 -6.23
CA PHE A 56 10.69 2.38 -5.98
C PHE A 56 12.18 2.39 -5.62
N TYR A 57 12.66 1.44 -4.82
CA TYR A 57 14.09 1.31 -4.53
C TYR A 57 14.89 0.94 -5.77
N THR A 58 14.34 0.08 -6.64
CA THR A 58 14.95 -0.20 -7.94
C THR A 58 15.06 1.06 -8.79
N ALA A 59 13.99 1.85 -8.93
CA ALA A 59 14.02 3.09 -9.69
C ALA A 59 15.04 4.09 -9.14
N GLN A 60 15.07 4.29 -7.81
CA GLN A 60 16.05 5.15 -7.15
C GLN A 60 17.48 4.74 -7.49
N HIS A 61 17.77 3.44 -7.44
CA HIS A 61 19.09 2.93 -7.75
C HIS A 61 19.46 3.18 -9.22
N LEU A 62 18.54 2.91 -10.15
CA LEU A 62 18.75 3.13 -11.58
C LEU A 62 18.99 4.61 -11.92
N ILE A 63 18.15 5.50 -11.39
CA ILE A 63 18.23 6.97 -11.62
C ILE A 63 19.53 7.55 -11.07
N LYS A 64 20.00 7.02 -9.93
CA LYS A 64 21.28 7.42 -9.32
C LYS A 64 22.48 6.88 -10.11
N ALA A 65 22.39 5.66 -10.63
CA ALA A 65 23.47 5.01 -11.35
C ALA A 65 23.67 5.58 -12.76
N ARG A 66 22.61 6.03 -13.43
CA ARG A 66 22.64 6.51 -14.81
C ARG A 66 21.80 7.76 -14.99
N GLN A 67 22.35 8.79 -15.64
CA GLN A 67 21.65 10.06 -15.89
C GLN A 67 20.73 10.02 -17.10
N ASP A 68 20.95 9.09 -18.03
CA ASP A 68 20.23 8.94 -19.29
C ASP A 68 19.06 7.95 -19.22
N ILE A 69 18.87 7.24 -18.09
CA ILE A 69 17.84 6.22 -17.95
C ILE A 69 16.46 6.83 -17.70
N GLU A 70 15.44 6.28 -18.36
CA GLU A 70 14.02 6.56 -18.13
C GLU A 70 13.35 5.33 -17.51
N VAL A 71 12.47 5.55 -16.54
CA VAL A 71 11.81 4.51 -15.76
C VAL A 71 10.29 4.70 -15.81
N ASP A 72 9.57 3.68 -16.26
CA ASP A 72 8.11 3.66 -16.25
C ASP A 72 7.61 2.63 -15.24
N PHE A 73 6.78 3.08 -14.30
CA PHE A 73 6.07 2.21 -13.36
C PHE A 73 4.73 1.79 -13.93
N TYR A 74 4.44 0.50 -13.90
CA TYR A 74 3.12 -0.07 -14.17
C TYR A 74 2.54 -0.62 -12.87
N GLU A 75 1.34 -0.15 -12.51
CA GLU A 75 0.67 -0.53 -11.28
C GLU A 75 -0.78 -0.90 -11.56
N ARG A 76 -1.23 -2.02 -11.00
CA ARG A 76 -2.60 -2.49 -11.16
C ARG A 76 -3.59 -1.58 -10.44
N LEU A 77 -3.21 -1.02 -9.29
CA LEU A 77 -4.04 -0.08 -8.54
C LEU A 77 -3.93 1.35 -9.12
N PRO A 78 -4.93 2.22 -8.89
CA PRO A 78 -4.86 3.62 -9.33
C PRO A 78 -3.87 4.45 -8.50
N VAL A 79 -3.33 3.91 -7.40
CA VAL A 79 -2.45 4.60 -6.47
C VAL A 79 -1.19 3.78 -6.19
N PRO A 80 -0.03 4.44 -5.98
CA PRO A 80 1.23 3.76 -5.76
C PRO A 80 1.44 3.31 -4.30
N PHE A 81 2.66 2.82 -4.03
CA PHE A 81 3.27 2.50 -2.72
C PHE A 81 2.96 1.11 -2.14
N GLY A 82 2.05 0.36 -2.76
CA GLY A 82 1.77 -1.03 -2.40
C GLY A 82 1.52 -1.21 -0.89
N LEU A 83 2.23 -2.15 -0.26
CA LEU A 83 2.05 -2.48 1.16
C LEU A 83 2.45 -1.35 2.13
N VAL A 84 3.19 -0.33 1.71
CA VAL A 84 3.40 0.84 2.60
C VAL A 84 2.08 1.56 2.84
N ARG A 85 1.20 1.58 1.83
CA ARG A 85 -0.15 2.14 1.94
C ARG A 85 -1.14 1.12 2.49
N PHE A 86 -1.13 -0.09 1.94
CA PHE A 86 -2.20 -1.08 2.18
C PHE A 86 -1.86 -2.16 3.22
N GLY A 87 -0.60 -2.24 3.67
CA GLY A 87 -0.12 -3.27 4.60
C GLY A 87 0.30 -2.73 5.96
N VAL A 88 1.11 -1.68 5.98
CA VAL A 88 1.58 -1.04 7.24
C VAL A 88 0.39 -0.59 8.05
N ALA A 89 0.34 -1.02 9.32
CA ALA A 89 -0.74 -0.72 10.23
C ALA A 89 -0.94 0.80 10.39
N PRO A 90 -2.19 1.26 10.57
CA PRO A 90 -2.50 2.69 10.61
C PRO A 90 -1.92 3.40 11.84
N ASP A 91 -1.63 2.64 12.90
CA ASP A 91 -0.97 3.12 14.12
C ASP A 91 0.58 3.08 14.06
N HIS A 92 1.15 2.76 12.89
CA HIS A 92 2.60 2.83 12.59
C HIS A 92 2.89 3.88 11.49
N PRO A 93 2.50 5.16 11.69
CA PRO A 93 2.68 6.19 10.66
C PRO A 93 4.15 6.43 10.31
N GLU A 94 5.07 6.21 11.25
CA GLU A 94 6.50 6.40 11.07
C GLU A 94 7.10 5.48 10.00
N VAL A 95 6.59 4.26 9.88
CA VAL A 95 7.01 3.30 8.84
C VAL A 95 6.54 3.78 7.45
N LYS A 96 5.43 4.52 7.39
CA LYS A 96 4.92 5.12 6.14
C LYS A 96 5.73 6.33 5.66
N ASN A 97 6.66 6.86 6.46
CA ASN A 97 7.50 8.03 6.08
C ASN A 97 8.33 7.81 4.81
N VAL A 98 8.63 6.56 4.44
CA VAL A 98 9.32 6.22 3.19
C VAL A 98 8.56 6.70 1.94
N ILE A 99 7.25 6.91 2.05
CA ILE A 99 6.41 7.50 0.99
C ILE A 99 6.97 8.86 0.53
N ASN A 100 7.58 9.64 1.43
CA ASN A 100 8.16 10.94 1.07
C ASN A 100 9.29 10.76 0.04
N THR A 101 10.19 9.81 0.28
CA THR A 101 11.30 9.49 -0.63
C THR A 101 10.78 8.90 -1.94
N PHE A 102 9.77 8.03 -1.89
CA PHE A 102 9.15 7.46 -3.09
C PHE A 102 8.43 8.52 -3.92
N THR A 103 7.78 9.49 -3.27
CA THR A 103 7.14 10.63 -3.93
C THR A 103 8.16 11.50 -4.66
N GLN A 104 9.33 11.74 -4.07
CA GLN A 104 10.43 12.45 -4.76
C GLN A 104 10.90 11.68 -6.00
N THR A 105 10.98 10.35 -5.92
CA THR A 105 11.34 9.50 -7.06
C THR A 105 10.27 9.54 -8.14
N ALA A 106 8.99 9.40 -7.77
CA ALA A 106 7.86 9.45 -8.70
C ALA A 106 7.78 10.79 -9.45
N ASN A 107 8.15 11.89 -8.78
CA ASN A 107 8.17 13.23 -9.38
C ASN A 107 9.46 13.54 -10.17
N HIS A 108 10.42 12.62 -10.23
CA HIS A 108 11.61 12.81 -11.05
C HIS A 108 11.19 12.92 -12.53
N SER A 109 11.76 13.85 -13.29
CA SER A 109 11.48 14.07 -14.72
C SER A 109 11.73 12.85 -15.63
N ARG A 110 12.35 11.79 -15.10
CA ARG A 110 12.72 10.56 -15.79
C ARG A 110 11.88 9.36 -15.31
N CYS A 111 10.89 9.63 -14.47
CA CYS A 111 9.92 8.65 -13.99
C CYS A 111 8.54 8.97 -14.53
N SER A 112 7.84 7.93 -14.98
CA SER A 112 6.41 8.00 -15.29
C SER A 112 5.67 6.95 -14.48
N PHE A 113 4.42 7.23 -14.10
CA PHE A 113 3.56 6.30 -13.38
C PHE A 113 2.28 6.03 -14.18
N TYR A 114 2.03 4.75 -14.45
CA TYR A 114 0.84 4.25 -15.14
C TYR A 114 0.08 3.32 -14.18
N GLY A 115 -0.82 3.92 -13.40
CA GLY A 115 -1.74 3.18 -12.53
C GLY A 115 -2.94 2.62 -13.29
N ASN A 116 -3.67 1.72 -12.65
CA ASN A 116 -4.80 1.01 -13.25
C ASN A 116 -4.43 0.20 -14.52
N VAL A 117 -3.20 -0.34 -14.56
CA VAL A 117 -2.72 -1.22 -15.62
C VAL A 117 -2.30 -2.57 -15.02
N ASN A 118 -3.07 -3.61 -15.30
CA ASN A 118 -2.84 -4.96 -14.82
C ASN A 118 -1.96 -5.74 -15.81
N VAL A 119 -0.66 -5.75 -15.57
CA VAL A 119 0.29 -6.53 -16.37
C VAL A 119 -0.02 -8.03 -16.26
N GLY A 120 -0.14 -8.70 -17.39
CA GLY A 120 -0.63 -10.07 -17.54
C GLY A 120 -2.11 -10.17 -17.94
N LYS A 121 -2.87 -9.06 -17.88
CA LYS A 121 -4.27 -8.98 -18.36
C LYS A 121 -4.46 -7.88 -19.40
N ASP A 122 -4.08 -6.65 -19.07
CA ASP A 122 -4.26 -5.47 -19.92
C ASP A 122 -3.09 -5.28 -20.88
N VAL A 123 -1.89 -5.70 -20.47
CA VAL A 123 -0.67 -5.75 -21.28
C VAL A 123 0.15 -6.97 -20.87
N SER A 124 0.65 -7.73 -21.83
CA SER A 124 1.47 -8.91 -21.57
C SER A 124 2.92 -8.53 -21.23
N VAL A 125 3.61 -9.41 -20.50
CA VAL A 125 5.05 -9.24 -20.24
C VAL A 125 5.85 -9.22 -21.54
N LYS A 126 5.42 -9.99 -22.56
CA LYS A 126 6.07 -10.03 -23.87
C LYS A 126 6.02 -8.68 -24.58
N GLU A 127 4.86 -8.01 -24.59
CA GLU A 127 4.73 -6.66 -25.17
C GLU A 127 5.61 -5.65 -24.42
N LEU A 128 5.74 -5.76 -23.10
CA LEU A 128 6.67 -4.93 -22.33
C LEU A 128 8.13 -5.22 -22.67
N GLN A 129 8.51 -6.48 -22.90
CA GLN A 129 9.86 -6.85 -23.31
C GLN A 129 10.21 -6.36 -24.71
N GLU A 130 9.22 -6.25 -25.61
CA GLU A 130 9.40 -5.68 -26.95
C GLU A 130 9.52 -4.14 -26.92
N ALA A 131 8.87 -3.48 -25.96
CA ALA A 131 8.84 -2.01 -25.85
C ALA A 131 9.97 -1.40 -24.98
N TYR A 132 10.54 -2.17 -24.05
CA TYR A 132 11.51 -1.69 -23.07
C TYR A 132 12.84 -2.44 -23.18
N HIS A 133 13.94 -1.78 -22.79
CA HIS A 133 15.27 -2.40 -22.77
C HIS A 133 15.41 -3.42 -21.63
N ALA A 134 14.67 -3.22 -20.55
CA ALA A 134 14.57 -4.15 -19.44
C ALA A 134 13.19 -4.05 -18.78
N VAL A 135 12.71 -5.18 -18.27
CA VAL A 135 11.46 -5.29 -17.49
C VAL A 135 11.80 -5.88 -16.13
N ILE A 136 11.41 -5.21 -15.07
CA ILE A 136 11.67 -5.62 -13.69
C ILE A 136 10.34 -5.98 -13.02
N LEU A 137 10.24 -7.21 -12.53
CA LEU A 137 9.06 -7.70 -11.83
C LEU A 137 9.21 -7.42 -10.32
N SER A 138 8.35 -6.56 -9.80
CA SER A 138 8.35 -6.11 -8.41
C SER A 138 6.94 -6.04 -7.80
N TYR A 139 6.05 -6.90 -8.29
CA TYR A 139 4.62 -6.91 -7.96
C TYR A 139 4.27 -7.53 -6.59
N GLY A 140 5.29 -7.99 -5.84
CA GLY A 140 5.12 -8.57 -4.51
C GLY A 140 4.41 -9.93 -4.51
N ALA A 141 3.89 -10.33 -3.34
CA ALA A 141 3.15 -11.57 -3.17
C ALA A 141 1.69 -11.26 -2.85
N GLU A 142 0.78 -11.42 -3.83
CA GLU A 142 -0.64 -11.08 -3.68
C GLU A 142 -1.48 -12.22 -3.07
N GLY A 143 -1.11 -13.48 -3.29
CA GLY A 143 -1.85 -14.63 -2.76
C GLY A 143 -1.86 -14.72 -1.23
N ASN A 144 -2.89 -15.40 -0.72
CA ASN A 144 -2.99 -15.87 0.66
C ASN A 144 -2.54 -17.34 0.75
N ARG A 145 -2.07 -17.76 1.93
CA ARG A 145 -1.80 -19.18 2.21
C ARG A 145 -3.04 -19.79 2.84
N SER A 146 -3.61 -20.82 2.21
CA SER A 146 -4.68 -21.62 2.80
C SER A 146 -4.15 -22.46 3.96
N LEU A 147 -5.03 -22.77 4.93
CA LEU A 147 -4.70 -23.64 6.05
C LEU A 147 -4.86 -25.12 5.68
N GLY A 148 -5.76 -25.44 4.75
CA GLY A 148 -6.04 -26.81 4.32
C GLY A 148 -6.73 -27.63 5.40
N VAL A 149 -7.54 -27.00 6.25
CA VAL A 149 -8.23 -27.63 7.38
C VAL A 149 -9.75 -27.57 7.22
N PRO A 150 -10.50 -28.55 7.76
CA PRO A 150 -11.96 -28.51 7.73
C PRO A 150 -12.49 -27.22 8.37
N GLY A 151 -13.41 -26.54 7.67
CA GLY A 151 -14.05 -25.32 8.14
C GLY A 151 -13.30 -24.01 7.80
N GLU A 152 -12.21 -24.05 7.01
CA GLU A 152 -11.47 -22.83 6.63
C GLU A 152 -12.28 -21.84 5.77
N ASP A 153 -13.37 -22.30 5.14
CA ASP A 153 -14.28 -21.46 4.33
C ASP A 153 -15.52 -20.98 5.11
N LEU A 154 -15.61 -21.26 6.42
CA LEU A 154 -16.75 -20.79 7.24
C LEU A 154 -16.77 -19.27 7.36
N ALA A 155 -17.97 -18.71 7.49
CA ALA A 155 -18.14 -17.29 7.80
C ALA A 155 -17.40 -16.92 9.09
N GLY A 156 -16.68 -15.80 9.08
CA GLY A 156 -15.82 -15.35 10.18
C GLY A 156 -14.37 -15.84 10.09
N VAL A 157 -14.05 -16.76 9.18
CA VAL A 157 -12.66 -17.15 8.88
C VAL A 157 -12.12 -16.22 7.79
N HIS A 158 -11.06 -15.49 8.12
CA HIS A 158 -10.44 -14.52 7.21
C HIS A 158 -8.92 -14.64 7.23
N SER A 159 -8.28 -14.39 6.08
CA SER A 159 -6.83 -14.17 6.05
C SER A 159 -6.50 -12.89 6.82
N ALA A 160 -5.44 -12.93 7.63
CA ALA A 160 -4.93 -11.74 8.31
C ALA A 160 -4.59 -10.61 7.31
N LYS A 161 -4.09 -10.96 6.12
CA LYS A 161 -3.79 -9.99 5.06
C LYS A 161 -5.06 -9.35 4.50
N ASP A 162 -6.15 -10.10 4.40
CA ASP A 162 -7.42 -9.56 3.91
C ASP A 162 -8.03 -8.62 4.96
N PHE A 163 -7.95 -8.99 6.24
CA PHE A 163 -8.34 -8.11 7.34
C PHE A 163 -7.53 -6.81 7.36
N VAL A 164 -6.21 -6.91 7.15
CA VAL A 164 -5.29 -5.75 7.02
C VAL A 164 -5.67 -4.87 5.84
N GLY A 165 -5.87 -5.47 4.67
CA GLY A 165 -6.26 -4.74 3.48
C GLY A 165 -7.62 -4.07 3.62
N TRP A 166 -8.57 -4.68 4.33
CA TRP A 166 -9.86 -4.06 4.66
C TRP A 166 -9.69 -2.80 5.51
N TYR A 167 -8.98 -2.87 6.63
CA TYR A 167 -8.85 -1.68 7.50
C TYR A 167 -7.96 -0.58 6.88
N ASN A 168 -7.02 -0.95 5.99
CA ASN A 168 -6.17 -0.01 5.26
C ASN A 168 -6.76 0.48 3.92
N GLY A 169 -7.96 0.02 3.56
CA GLY A 169 -8.69 0.52 2.38
C GLY A 169 -8.19 0.01 1.03
N LEU A 170 -7.71 -1.23 0.96
CA LEU A 170 -7.47 -1.92 -0.29
C LEU A 170 -8.82 -2.07 -1.05
N PRO A 171 -8.94 -1.58 -2.30
CA PRO A 171 -10.23 -1.51 -2.99
C PRO A 171 -10.98 -2.85 -3.11
N SER A 172 -10.26 -3.94 -3.36
CA SER A 172 -10.83 -5.30 -3.48
C SER A 172 -11.40 -5.85 -2.17
N LEU A 173 -10.99 -5.31 -1.02
CA LEU A 173 -11.37 -5.79 0.31
C LEU A 173 -12.32 -4.83 1.03
N ARG A 174 -12.79 -3.78 0.35
CA ARG A 174 -13.73 -2.80 0.90
C ARG A 174 -15.01 -3.45 1.46
N GLN A 175 -15.44 -4.56 0.87
CA GLN A 175 -16.69 -5.25 1.23
C GLN A 175 -16.50 -6.40 2.23
N LEU A 176 -15.26 -6.70 2.68
CA LEU A 176 -14.98 -7.84 3.56
C LEU A 176 -15.90 -7.90 4.79
N SER A 177 -16.18 -6.74 5.39
CA SER A 177 -17.17 -6.54 6.47
C SER A 177 -17.16 -7.65 7.54
N PRO A 178 -16.02 -7.89 8.21
CA PRO A 178 -15.91 -8.94 9.22
C PRO A 178 -16.92 -8.70 10.35
N ASP A 179 -17.55 -9.78 10.83
CA ASP A 179 -18.39 -9.73 12.03
C ASP A 179 -17.50 -9.66 13.26
N LEU A 180 -17.54 -8.52 13.95
CA LEU A 180 -16.75 -8.23 15.15
C LEU A 180 -17.63 -8.23 16.42
N SER A 181 -18.83 -8.80 16.35
CA SER A 181 -19.74 -8.90 17.49
C SER A 181 -19.40 -10.02 18.48
N CYS A 182 -18.37 -10.82 18.21
CA CYS A 182 -17.91 -11.87 19.12
C CYS A 182 -16.97 -11.31 20.20
N GLU A 183 -16.93 -11.97 21.36
CA GLU A 183 -16.02 -11.58 22.45
C GLU A 183 -14.57 -12.05 22.22
N THR A 184 -14.36 -13.04 21.33
CA THR A 184 -13.06 -13.69 21.14
C THR A 184 -12.72 -13.82 19.66
N ALA A 185 -11.55 -13.30 19.29
CA ALA A 185 -10.91 -13.55 18.00
C ALA A 185 -9.67 -14.42 18.19
N VAL A 186 -9.46 -15.41 17.31
CA VAL A 186 -8.28 -16.28 17.32
C VAL A 186 -7.43 -15.97 16.09
N ILE A 187 -6.15 -15.71 16.29
CA ILE A 187 -5.20 -15.43 15.21
C ILE A 187 -4.21 -16.59 15.12
N LEU A 188 -4.14 -17.24 13.96
CA LEU A 188 -3.22 -18.34 13.70
C LEU A 188 -1.91 -17.80 13.09
N GLY A 189 -0.86 -17.75 13.91
CA GLY A 189 0.46 -17.28 13.53
C GLY A 189 1.06 -16.34 14.58
N GLN A 190 2.39 -16.29 14.65
CA GLN A 190 3.14 -15.52 15.67
C GLN A 190 4.10 -14.51 15.02
N GLY A 191 3.72 -13.95 13.87
CA GLY A 191 4.49 -12.92 13.18
C GLY A 191 3.94 -11.51 13.42
N ASN A 192 4.64 -10.49 12.92
CA ASN A 192 4.24 -9.09 13.12
C ASN A 192 2.83 -8.77 12.61
N VAL A 193 2.40 -9.36 11.49
CA VAL A 193 1.04 -9.17 10.97
C VAL A 193 -0.02 -9.69 11.95
N ALA A 194 0.26 -10.76 12.69
CA ALA A 194 -0.65 -11.26 13.72
C ALA A 194 -0.77 -10.23 14.87
N LEU A 195 0.35 -9.61 15.26
CA LEU A 195 0.35 -8.54 16.26
C LEU A 195 -0.37 -7.28 15.76
N ASP A 196 -0.24 -6.94 14.48
CA ASP A 196 -0.95 -5.80 13.88
C ASP A 196 -2.46 -6.00 13.93
N VAL A 197 -2.94 -7.19 13.55
CA VAL A 197 -4.37 -7.53 13.65
C VAL A 197 -4.84 -7.49 15.10
N ALA A 198 -4.11 -8.13 16.03
CA ALA A 198 -4.47 -8.12 17.45
C ALA A 198 -4.53 -6.70 18.02
N ARG A 199 -3.55 -5.86 17.68
CA ARG A 199 -3.46 -4.48 18.16
C ARG A 199 -4.59 -3.62 17.61
N VAL A 200 -4.95 -3.75 16.33
CA VAL A 200 -6.11 -3.04 15.76
C VAL A 200 -7.41 -3.49 16.43
N LEU A 201 -7.60 -4.79 16.68
CA LEU A 201 -8.80 -5.32 17.36
C LEU A 201 -8.92 -4.83 18.82
N LEU A 202 -7.80 -4.67 19.52
CA LEU A 202 -7.78 -4.34 20.95
C LEU A 202 -7.57 -2.84 21.23
N SER A 203 -7.18 -2.05 20.24
CA SER A 203 -6.91 -0.62 20.44
C SER A 203 -8.19 0.16 20.72
N PRO A 204 -8.17 1.08 21.71
CA PRO A 204 -9.27 2.01 21.91
C PRO A 204 -9.59 2.77 20.61
N VAL A 205 -10.87 2.80 20.25
CA VAL A 205 -11.34 3.46 19.01
C VAL A 205 -10.92 4.93 18.96
N ASP A 206 -10.79 5.61 20.10
CA ASP A 206 -10.33 7.00 20.19
C ASP A 206 -8.87 7.22 19.80
N ILE A 207 -8.03 6.18 19.91
CA ILE A 207 -6.66 6.19 19.39
C ILE A 207 -6.72 6.00 17.88
N LEU A 208 -7.45 4.99 17.39
CA LEU A 208 -7.57 4.68 15.97
C LEU A 208 -8.22 5.81 15.15
N LYS A 209 -9.14 6.58 15.75
CA LYS A 209 -9.74 7.79 15.16
C LYS A 209 -8.72 8.83 14.65
N LYS A 210 -7.50 8.82 15.20
CA LYS A 210 -6.43 9.77 14.86
C LYS A 210 -5.47 9.24 13.78
N THR A 211 -5.72 8.03 13.28
CA THR A 211 -4.90 7.35 12.27
C THR A 211 -5.53 7.44 10.88
N ASP A 212 -4.89 6.82 9.87
CA ASP A 212 -5.41 6.73 8.50
C ASP A 212 -6.30 5.50 8.26
N ILE A 213 -6.74 4.80 9.31
CA ILE A 213 -7.69 3.67 9.22
C ILE A 213 -8.97 4.09 8.51
N THR A 214 -9.56 3.18 7.72
CA THR A 214 -10.78 3.52 6.98
C THR A 214 -11.97 3.73 7.92
N LYS A 215 -12.84 4.68 7.56
CA LYS A 215 -14.07 4.97 8.30
C LYS A 215 -14.97 3.73 8.50
N PRO A 216 -15.23 2.89 7.48
CA PRO A 216 -16.02 1.67 7.68
C PRO A 216 -15.40 0.70 8.68
N ALA A 217 -14.07 0.55 8.68
CA ALA A 217 -13.39 -0.30 9.66
C ALA A 217 -13.48 0.26 11.08
N LEU A 218 -13.30 1.57 11.23
CA LEU A 218 -13.45 2.25 12.51
C LEU A 218 -14.89 2.16 13.06
N GLU A 219 -15.89 2.28 12.20
CA GLU A 219 -17.30 2.11 12.57
C GLU A 219 -17.59 0.67 13.02
N ALA A 220 -17.03 -0.34 12.33
CA ALA A 220 -17.16 -1.74 12.72
C ALA A 220 -16.49 -2.03 14.08
N LEU A 221 -15.27 -1.52 14.29
CA LEU A 221 -14.55 -1.63 15.57
C LEU A 221 -15.22 -0.89 16.73
N GLY A 222 -16.06 0.12 16.42
CA GLY A 222 -16.82 0.89 17.40
C GLY A 222 -18.15 0.30 17.82
N ARG A 223 -18.62 -0.79 17.18
CA ARG A 223 -19.85 -1.48 17.57
C ARG A 223 -19.52 -2.44 18.72
N GLU A 224 -20.11 -2.22 19.89
CA GLU A 224 -19.89 -3.10 21.05
C GLU A 224 -20.41 -4.53 20.79
N PRO A 225 -19.69 -5.54 21.32
CA PRO A 225 -19.85 -5.95 22.71
C PRO A 225 -18.51 -5.93 23.43
N ARG A 226 -18.29 -4.90 24.26
CA ARG A 226 -17.11 -4.86 25.12
C ARG A 226 -17.37 -5.74 26.35
N PRO A 227 -16.53 -6.75 26.64
CA PRO A 227 -16.66 -7.47 27.90
C PRO A 227 -16.48 -6.49 29.06
N GLN A 228 -17.38 -6.51 30.04
CA GLN A 228 -17.34 -5.73 31.28
C GLN A 228 -16.18 -6.12 32.23
N GLY A 229 -15.08 -6.66 31.71
CA GLY A 229 -14.09 -7.42 32.47
C GLY A 229 -12.64 -6.98 32.33
N ALA A 230 -12.30 -5.92 31.60
CA ALA A 230 -10.92 -5.44 31.52
C ALA A 230 -10.35 -5.04 32.90
N ASP A 231 -11.22 -4.62 33.84
CA ASP A 231 -10.86 -4.33 35.23
C ASP A 231 -10.67 -5.59 36.10
N SER A 232 -11.06 -6.78 35.60
CA SER A 232 -11.00 -8.04 36.36
C SER A 232 -9.65 -8.76 36.24
N TRP A 233 -8.88 -8.50 35.17
CA TRP A 233 -7.54 -9.08 34.99
C TRP A 233 -6.51 -8.49 35.95
N GLN A 234 -6.60 -7.19 36.27
CA GLN A 234 -5.76 -6.57 37.31
C GLN A 234 -6.08 -7.07 38.73
N LYS A 235 -7.32 -7.53 38.98
CA LYS A 235 -7.71 -8.10 40.28
C LYS A 235 -7.26 -9.55 40.49
N ARG A 236 -6.95 -10.30 39.42
CA ARG A 236 -6.48 -11.70 39.52
C ARG A 236 -4.98 -11.84 39.76
N THR A 237 -4.18 -10.82 39.45
CA THR A 237 -2.73 -10.82 39.71
C THR A 237 -2.38 -10.15 41.04
N GLY A 238 -3.33 -10.06 41.98
CA GLY A 238 -3.09 -9.54 43.32
C GLY A 238 -1.94 -10.29 44.00
N THR A 239 -0.78 -9.65 44.02
CA THR A 239 0.30 -9.93 44.95
C THR A 239 -0.27 -9.85 46.36
N SER A 240 -0.44 -11.00 46.98
CA SER A 240 -0.70 -11.11 48.41
C SER A 240 0.45 -10.39 49.15
N GLY A 241 0.12 -9.27 49.77
CA GLY A 241 1.04 -8.57 50.67
C GLY A 241 1.44 -9.52 51.80
N LEU A 242 2.72 -9.88 51.84
CA LEU A 242 3.34 -10.49 53.00
C LEU A 242 3.22 -9.51 54.17
N HIS A 243 2.34 -9.82 55.11
CA HIS A 243 2.35 -9.24 56.45
C HIS A 243 3.65 -9.64 57.13
N ASN A 244 4.52 -8.66 57.33
CA ASN A 244 5.62 -8.74 58.27
C ASN A 244 5.04 -8.47 59.67
N GLN A 245 4.76 -9.53 60.43
CA GLN A 245 4.58 -9.43 61.88
C GLN A 245 5.89 -9.84 62.53
N GLY A 246 6.58 -8.87 63.12
CA GLY A 246 7.66 -9.12 64.06
C GLY A 246 7.10 -9.39 65.46
N ALA A 247 7.61 -10.46 66.07
CA ALA A 247 7.91 -10.60 67.49
C ALA A 247 8.87 -11.79 67.63
#